data_AF-A0ABC9UG24-F1
#
_entry.id   AF-A0ABC9UG24-F1
#
_cell.length_a   1.000
_cell.length_b   1.000
_cell.length_c   1.000
_cell.angle_alpha   90.00
_cell.angle_beta   90.00
_cell.angle_gamma   90.00
#
_symmetry.space_group_name_H-M   'P 1'
#
loop_
_entity.id
_entity.type
_entity.pdbx_description
1 polymer ?
#
loop_
_entity_poly.entity_id
_entity_poly.type
_entity_poly.pdbx_seq_one_letter_code
_entity_poly.pdbx_strand_id
1 'polypeptide(L)'
;MSKSENTLLKLEAALQRILDGQTKRIPDNRKLSVRAVEEEAGLGNGTCYYYGAFKSRVQEEILRLKISPQGRLTHQSQEALRHKFNQERKVKIQYRVKASDMKRRLEVMAAEHHQLSHALRVARSRIEALEQEIKALKQGQIVRIK
;
A
#
# COMPACT_ATOMS: atom_id res chain seq x y z
N MET A 1 -55.44 -1.95 -12.63
CA MET A 1 -54.07 -1.65 -12.17
C MET A 1 -53.59 -0.39 -12.85
N SER A 2 -53.36 0.66 -12.07
CA SER A 2 -52.73 1.88 -12.57
C SER A 2 -51.26 1.61 -12.94
N LYS A 3 -50.71 2.38 -13.89
CA LYS A 3 -49.28 2.32 -14.24
C LYS A 3 -48.38 2.57 -13.01
N SER A 4 -48.83 3.42 -12.09
CA SER A 4 -48.11 3.76 -10.85
C SER A 4 -48.01 2.59 -9.86
N GLU A 5 -49.10 1.84 -9.69
CA GLU A 5 -49.15 0.65 -8.83
C GLU A 5 -48.23 -0.46 -9.35
N ASN A 6 -48.20 -0.66 -10.67
CA ASN A 6 -47.33 -1.67 -11.29
C ASN A 6 -45.84 -1.34 -11.09
N THR A 7 -45.46 -0.06 -11.19
CA THR A 7 -44.08 0.36 -10.88
C THR A 7 -43.73 0.22 -9.41
N LEU A 8 -44.67 0.48 -8.49
CA LEU A 8 -44.45 0.30 -7.06
C LEU A 8 -44.24 -1.19 -6.72
N LEU A 9 -45.05 -2.09 -7.29
CA LEU A 9 -44.87 -3.53 -7.13
C LEU A 9 -43.50 -4.03 -7.62
N LYS A 10 -43.00 -3.48 -8.74
CA LYS A 10 -41.66 -3.80 -9.25
C LYS A 10 -40.56 -3.36 -8.29
N LEU A 11 -40.70 -2.18 -7.70
CA LEU A 11 -39.76 -1.66 -6.71
C LEU A 11 -39.76 -2.48 -5.43
N GLU A 12 -40.94 -2.89 -4.94
CA GLU A 12 -41.06 -3.75 -3.76
C GLU A 12 -40.48 -5.15 -4.01
N ALA A 13 -40.78 -5.76 -5.15
CA ALA A 13 -40.21 -7.04 -5.54
C ALA A 13 -38.68 -6.97 -5.73
N ALA A 14 -38.15 -5.83 -6.17
CA ALA A 14 -36.71 -5.60 -6.25
C ALA A 14 -36.07 -5.46 -4.86
N LEU A 15 -36.68 -4.69 -3.95
CA LEU A 15 -36.21 -4.56 -2.58
C LEU A 15 -36.15 -5.93 -1.88
N GLN A 16 -37.22 -6.72 -2.00
CA GLN A 16 -37.28 -8.04 -1.37
C GLN A 16 -36.19 -8.98 -1.91
N ARG A 17 -35.97 -9.01 -3.23
CA ARG A 17 -34.90 -9.81 -3.84
C ARG A 17 -33.51 -9.42 -3.36
N ILE A 18 -33.26 -8.13 -3.12
CA ILE A 18 -31.99 -7.66 -2.57
C ILE A 18 -31.82 -8.10 -1.12
N LEU A 19 -32.88 -8.04 -0.31
CA LEU A 19 -32.86 -8.49 1.08
C LEU A 19 -32.65 -10.01 1.18
N ASP A 20 -33.24 -10.77 0.27
CA ASP A 20 -33.12 -12.23 0.20
C ASP A 20 -31.79 -12.69 -0.46
N GLY A 21 -30.99 -11.75 -0.99
CA GLY A 21 -29.73 -12.05 -1.69
C GLY A 21 -29.91 -12.77 -3.03
N GLN A 22 -31.08 -12.65 -3.65
CA GLN A 22 -31.44 -13.27 -4.94
C GLN A 22 -31.54 -12.20 -6.04
N THR A 23 -30.46 -11.44 -6.22
CA THR A 23 -30.44 -10.34 -7.19
C THR A 23 -30.35 -10.87 -8.62
N LYS A 24 -31.00 -10.20 -9.58
CA LYS A 24 -31.03 -10.61 -11.00
C LYS A 24 -30.25 -9.67 -11.91
N ARG A 25 -30.13 -8.39 -11.56
CA ARG A 25 -29.52 -7.35 -12.40
C ARG A 25 -28.31 -6.69 -11.75
N ILE A 26 -28.26 -6.65 -10.42
CA ILE A 26 -27.09 -6.17 -9.67
C ILE A 26 -26.27 -7.34 -9.10
N PRO A 27 -25.03 -7.11 -8.64
CA PRO A 27 -24.27 -8.12 -7.90
C PRO A 27 -24.84 -8.37 -6.50
N ASP A 28 -24.80 -9.62 -6.04
CA ASP A 28 -25.33 -10.02 -4.71
C ASP A 28 -24.61 -9.34 -3.53
N ASN A 29 -23.36 -8.90 -3.73
CA ASN A 29 -22.56 -8.20 -2.73
C ASN A 29 -22.76 -6.67 -2.74
N ARG A 30 -23.65 -6.15 -3.58
CA ARG A 30 -23.94 -4.71 -3.69
C ARG A 30 -24.67 -4.22 -2.44
N LYS A 31 -24.21 -3.10 -1.86
CA LYS A 31 -24.88 -2.49 -0.70
C LYS A 31 -26.29 -2.00 -1.07
N LEU A 32 -27.26 -2.26 -0.19
CA LEU A 32 -28.61 -1.74 -0.33
C LEU A 32 -28.58 -0.20 -0.40
N SER A 33 -29.18 0.34 -1.45
CA SER A 33 -29.33 1.77 -1.69
C SER A 33 -30.56 1.99 -2.57
N VAL A 34 -31.13 3.20 -2.57
CA VAL A 34 -32.26 3.55 -3.44
C VAL A 34 -31.93 3.25 -4.91
N ARG A 35 -30.71 3.59 -5.34
CA ARG A 35 -30.22 3.31 -6.68
C ARG A 35 -30.12 1.80 -6.97
N ALA A 36 -29.64 1.01 -6.01
CA ALA A 36 -29.55 -0.45 -6.19
C ALA A 36 -30.94 -1.07 -6.40
N VAL A 37 -31.96 -0.58 -5.69
CA VAL A 37 -33.34 -1.03 -5.85
C VAL A 37 -33.90 -0.64 -7.23
N GLU A 38 -33.61 0.57 -7.72
CA GLU A 38 -34.01 1.03 -9.06
C GLU A 38 -33.37 0.18 -10.17
N GLU A 39 -32.06 -0.05 -10.09
CA GLU A 39 -31.29 -0.87 -11.03
C GLU A 39 -31.81 -2.33 -11.03
N GLU A 40 -32.11 -2.90 -9.86
CA GLU A 40 -32.64 -4.27 -9.72
C GLU A 40 -34.10 -4.40 -10.19
N ALA A 41 -34.90 -3.33 -10.07
CA ALA A 41 -36.24 -3.25 -10.64
C ALA A 41 -36.22 -3.09 -12.17
N GLY A 42 -35.05 -2.76 -12.76
CA GLY A 42 -34.92 -2.43 -14.17
C GLY A 42 -35.61 -1.12 -14.53
N LEU A 43 -35.65 -0.17 -13.60
CA LEU A 43 -36.25 1.15 -13.77
C LEU A 43 -35.16 2.21 -13.96
N GLY A 44 -35.54 3.36 -14.53
CA GLY A 44 -34.62 4.47 -14.70
C GLY A 44 -34.21 5.10 -13.37
N ASN A 45 -32.99 5.66 -13.35
CA ASN A 45 -32.50 6.42 -12.21
C ASN A 45 -33.48 7.55 -11.88
N GLY A 46 -33.91 7.63 -10.61
CA GLY A 46 -34.82 8.68 -10.16
C GLY A 46 -36.29 8.25 -10.07
N THR A 47 -36.65 7.03 -10.50
CA THR A 47 -38.03 6.53 -10.44
C THR A 47 -38.56 6.47 -9.00
N CYS A 48 -37.70 6.18 -8.02
CA CYS A 48 -38.06 6.07 -6.61
C CYS A 48 -38.44 7.43 -5.97
N TYR A 49 -38.01 8.56 -6.55
CA TYR A 49 -38.36 9.89 -6.02
C TYR A 49 -39.85 10.20 -6.11
N TYR A 50 -40.55 9.61 -7.08
CA TYR A 50 -42.01 9.76 -7.23
C TYR A 50 -42.80 8.95 -6.20
N TYR A 51 -42.15 8.07 -5.44
CA TYR A 51 -42.77 7.19 -4.44
C TYR A 51 -42.17 7.45 -3.05
N GLY A 52 -42.52 8.60 -2.46
CA GLY A 52 -41.95 9.06 -1.18
C GLY A 52 -42.04 8.03 -0.05
N ALA A 53 -43.19 7.39 0.13
CA ALA A 53 -43.38 6.36 1.16
C ALA A 53 -42.46 5.15 0.97
N PHE A 54 -42.30 4.69 -0.27
CA PHE A 54 -41.41 3.58 -0.60
C PHE A 54 -39.93 3.96 -0.37
N LYS A 55 -39.54 5.18 -0.76
CA LYS A 55 -38.18 5.69 -0.52
C LYS A 55 -37.84 5.70 0.99
N SER A 56 -38.76 6.16 1.84
CA SER A 56 -38.58 6.14 3.30
C SER A 56 -38.40 4.71 3.82
N ARG A 57 -39.21 3.76 3.36
CA ARG A 57 -39.09 2.34 3.72
C ARG A 57 -37.72 1.76 3.34
N VAL A 58 -37.20 2.08 2.16
CA VAL A 58 -35.84 1.66 1.75
C VAL A 58 -34.78 2.25 2.68
N GLN A 59 -34.93 3.52 3.11
CA GLN A 59 -34.00 4.14 4.05
C GLN A 59 -34.04 3.49 5.44
N GLU A 60 -35.23 3.13 5.93
CA GLU A 60 -35.41 2.39 7.18
C GLU A 60 -34.71 1.03 7.13
N GLU A 61 -34.87 0.27 6.05
CA GLU A 61 -34.18 -1.02 5.88
C GLU A 61 -32.66 -0.86 5.79
N ILE A 62 -32.16 0.20 5.15
CA ILE A 62 -30.71 0.53 5.16
C ILE A 62 -30.21 0.77 6.58
N LEU A 63 -30.98 1.50 7.40
CA LEU A 63 -30.61 1.75 8.80
C LEU A 63 -30.65 0.47 9.62
N ARG A 64 -31.68 -0.36 9.44
CA ARG A 64 -31.82 -1.66 10.09
C ARG A 64 -30.63 -2.58 9.81
N LEU A 65 -30.21 -2.67 8.54
CA LEU A 65 -29.06 -3.48 8.14
C LEU A 65 -27.73 -2.95 8.71
N LYS A 66 -27.58 -1.63 8.88
CA LYS A 66 -26.39 -1.05 9.54
C LYS A 66 -26.32 -1.38 11.03
N ILE A 67 -27.46 -1.42 11.71
CA ILE A 67 -27.53 -1.68 13.16
C ILE A 67 -27.44 -3.19 13.44
N SER A 68 -27.88 -4.03 12.49
CA SER A 68 -27.82 -5.49 12.56
C SER A 68 -26.41 -6.00 12.90
N PRO A 69 -26.30 -7.07 13.72
CA PRO A 69 -25.01 -7.67 14.08
C PRO A 69 -24.14 -8.05 12.88
N GLN A 70 -24.76 -8.43 11.75
CA GLN A 70 -24.04 -8.72 10.50
C GLN A 70 -23.33 -7.49 9.90
N GLY A 71 -23.92 -6.29 10.03
CA GLY A 71 -23.30 -5.03 9.61
C GLY A 71 -22.10 -4.63 10.47
N ARG A 72 -22.14 -4.96 11.77
CA ARG A 72 -21.01 -4.69 12.69
C ARG A 72 -19.82 -5.61 12.43
N LEU A 73 -20.06 -6.89 12.12
CA LEU A 73 -19.01 -7.86 11.81
C LEU A 73 -18.22 -7.47 10.53
N THR A 74 -18.92 -6.96 9.52
CA THR A 74 -18.27 -6.50 8.28
C THR A 74 -17.44 -5.22 8.48
N HIS A 75 -17.89 -4.30 9.34
CA HIS A 75 -17.12 -3.09 9.68
C HIS A 75 -15.84 -3.43 10.47
N GLN A 76 -15.94 -4.31 11.46
CA GLN A 76 -14.79 -4.79 12.25
C GLN A 76 -13.75 -5.49 11.36
N SER A 77 -14.21 -6.30 10.40
CA SER A 77 -13.32 -6.94 9.41
C SER A 77 -12.59 -5.91 8.53
N GLN A 78 -13.28 -4.85 8.11
CA GLN A 78 -12.67 -3.76 7.31
C GLN A 78 -11.65 -2.96 8.12
N GLU A 79 -11.92 -2.67 9.39
CA GLU A 79 -10.97 -1.99 10.29
C GLU A 79 -9.74 -2.84 10.55
N ALA A 80 -9.91 -4.14 10.81
CA ALA A 80 -8.79 -5.07 10.96
C ALA A 80 -7.92 -5.12 9.70
N LEU A 81 -8.52 -5.13 8.51
CA LEU A 81 -7.80 -5.13 7.25
C LEU A 81 -7.02 -3.82 7.02
N ARG A 82 -7.63 -2.67 7.38
CA ARG A 82 -6.96 -1.36 7.36
C ARG A 82 -5.76 -1.32 8.32
N HIS A 83 -5.92 -1.87 9.52
CA HIS A 83 -4.83 -1.95 10.49
C HIS A 83 -3.67 -2.81 9.96
N LYS A 84 -3.95 -4.00 9.43
CA LYS A 84 -2.92 -4.86 8.81
C LYS A 84 -2.20 -4.14 7.68
N PHE A 85 -2.94 -3.54 6.75
CA PHE A 85 -2.36 -2.79 5.64
C PHE A 85 -1.46 -1.64 6.10
N ASN A 86 -1.89 -0.87 7.11
CA ASN A 86 -1.10 0.24 7.65
C ASN A 86 0.17 -0.27 8.36
N GLN A 87 0.10 -1.39 9.08
CA GLN A 87 1.27 -2.01 9.69
C GLN A 87 2.27 -2.47 8.65
N GLU A 88 1.83 -3.21 7.62
CA GLU A 88 2.68 -3.66 6.51
C GLU A 88 3.34 -2.47 5.79
N ARG A 89 2.57 -1.41 5.52
CA ARG A 89 3.08 -0.18 4.92
C ARG A 89 4.15 0.47 5.78
N LYS A 90 3.93 0.59 7.09
CA LYS A 90 4.90 1.15 8.04
C LYS A 90 6.20 0.34 8.03
N VAL A 91 6.08 -0.98 8.10
CA VAL A 91 7.24 -1.90 8.06
C VAL A 91 8.01 -1.74 6.75
N LYS A 92 7.32 -1.73 5.60
CA LYS A 92 7.95 -1.55 4.29
C LYS A 92 8.74 -0.24 4.20
N ILE A 93 8.17 0.87 4.67
CA ILE A 93 8.84 2.17 4.66
C ILE A 93 10.09 2.12 5.55
N GLN A 94 9.99 1.55 6.75
CA GLN A 94 11.13 1.42 7.66
C GLN A 94 12.29 0.62 7.05
N TYR A 95 11.98 -0.54 6.44
CA TYR A 95 13.02 -1.35 5.78
C TYR A 95 13.62 -0.65 4.57
N ARG A 96 12.82 0.07 3.79
CA ARG A 96 13.33 0.84 2.65
C ARG A 96 14.32 1.93 3.09
N VAL A 97 14.01 2.67 4.15
CA VAL A 97 14.90 3.69 4.72
C VAL A 97 16.19 3.05 5.26
N LYS A 98 16.06 1.97 6.04
CA LYS A 98 17.24 1.24 6.55
C LYS A 98 18.15 0.74 5.42
N ALA A 99 17.56 0.21 4.35
CA ALA A 99 18.31 -0.26 3.18
C ALA A 99 19.04 0.88 2.47
N SER A 100 18.40 2.03 2.27
CA SER A 100 19.07 3.19 1.68
C SER A 100 20.20 3.71 2.55
N ASP A 101 20.01 3.76 3.87
CA ASP A 101 21.04 4.20 4.81
C ASP A 101 22.24 3.24 4.82
N MET A 102 21.98 1.93 4.86
CA MET A 102 23.02 0.90 4.77
C MET A 102 23.80 1.01 3.47
N LYS A 103 23.12 1.19 2.34
CA LYS A 103 23.77 1.36 1.03
C LYS A 103 24.68 2.60 1.02
N ARG A 104 24.18 3.73 1.53
CA ARG A 104 24.97 4.96 1.63
C ARG A 104 26.21 4.78 2.51
N ARG A 105 26.08 4.11 3.67
CA ARG A 105 27.22 3.81 4.54
C ARG A 105 28.25 2.93 3.84
N LEU A 106 27.79 1.93 3.08
CA LEU A 106 28.66 1.04 2.33
C LEU A 106 29.42 1.77 1.22
N GLU A 107 28.76 2.68 0.50
CA GLU A 107 29.40 3.54 -0.51
C GLU A 107 30.48 4.44 0.12
N VAL A 108 30.21 5.04 1.29
CA VAL A 108 31.20 5.84 2.03
C VAL A 108 32.38 4.98 2.46
N MET A 109 32.14 3.82 3.09
CA MET A 109 33.19 2.90 3.49
C MET A 109 34.04 2.44 2.30
N ALA A 110 33.41 2.12 1.16
CA ALA A 110 34.14 1.73 -0.04
C ALA A 110 35.07 2.85 -0.53
N ALA A 111 34.58 4.11 -0.56
CA ALA A 111 35.39 5.25 -0.94
C ALA A 111 36.59 5.46 0.02
N GLU A 112 36.36 5.39 1.33
CA GLU A 112 37.41 5.47 2.35
C GLU A 112 38.45 4.35 2.19
N HIS A 113 38.00 3.11 1.96
CA HIS A 113 38.90 1.98 1.72
C HIS A 113 39.73 2.15 0.45
N HIS A 114 39.16 2.69 -0.62
CA HIS A 114 39.91 2.99 -1.85
C HIS A 114 40.97 4.06 -1.61
N GLN A 115 40.63 5.15 -0.93
CA GLN A 115 41.56 6.22 -0.57
C GLN A 115 42.71 5.69 0.30
N LEU A 116 42.38 4.93 1.34
CA LEU A 116 43.36 4.33 2.24
C LEU A 116 44.28 3.35 1.50
N SER A 117 43.72 2.49 0.64
CA SER A 117 44.51 1.54 -0.14
C SER A 117 45.47 2.24 -1.09
N HIS A 118 45.03 3.33 -1.72
CA HIS A 118 45.90 4.16 -2.56
C HIS A 118 47.02 4.79 -1.73
N ALA A 119 46.71 5.41 -0.59
CA ALA A 119 47.70 6.02 0.30
C ALA A 119 48.74 4.99 0.79
N LEU A 120 48.30 3.78 1.16
CA LEU A 120 49.19 2.70 1.55
C LEU A 120 50.14 2.28 0.42
N ARG A 121 49.65 2.21 -0.82
CA ARG A 121 50.47 1.88 -1.98
C ARG A 121 51.55 2.94 -2.21
N VAL A 122 51.18 4.22 -2.13
CA VAL A 122 52.12 5.34 -2.28
C VAL A 122 53.16 5.36 -1.15
N ALA A 123 52.73 5.12 0.09
CA ALA A 123 53.66 5.03 1.22
C ALA A 123 54.66 3.89 1.05
N ARG A 124 54.19 2.71 0.61
CA ARG A 124 55.06 1.55 0.34
C ARG A 124 56.10 1.84 -0.74
N SER A 125 55.69 2.40 -1.88
CA SER A 125 56.65 2.72 -2.94
C SER A 125 57.68 3.77 -2.50
N ARG A 126 57.28 4.73 -1.66
CA ARG A 126 58.21 5.71 -1.09
C ARG A 126 59.22 5.06 -0.13
N ILE A 127 58.75 4.14 0.72
CA ILE A 127 59.62 3.36 1.62
C ILE A 127 60.63 2.55 0.80
N GLU A 128 60.18 1.83 -0.22
CA GLU A 128 61.05 1.04 -1.10
C GLU A 128 62.12 1.90 -1.79
N ALA A 129 61.76 3.08 -2.30
CA ALA A 129 62.71 4.00 -2.91
C ALA A 129 63.76 4.50 -1.90
N LEU A 130 63.33 4.89 -0.70
CA LEU A 130 64.24 5.34 0.37
C LEU A 130 65.16 4.21 0.83
N GLU A 131 64.67 2.97 0.93
CA GLU A 131 65.49 1.81 1.27
C GLU A 131 66.58 1.55 0.21
N GLN A 132 66.27 1.73 -1.06
CA GLN A 132 67.25 1.63 -2.15
C GLN A 132 68.30 2.74 -2.08
N GLU A 133 67.88 4.00 -1.84
CA GLU A 133 68.80 5.13 -1.66
C GLU A 133 69.75 4.90 -0.48
N ILE A 134 69.23 4.44 0.67
CA ILE A 134 70.04 4.12 1.85
C ILE A 134 71.06 3.00 1.53
N LYS A 135 70.65 1.96 0.80
CA LYS A 135 71.56 0.89 0.38
C LYS A 135 72.69 1.42 -0.52
N ALA A 136 72.36 2.25 -1.50
CA ALA A 136 73.34 2.84 -2.40
C ALA A 136 74.34 3.76 -1.66
N LEU A 137 73.86 4.60 -0.74
CA LEU A 137 74.70 5.47 0.09
C LEU A 137 75.66 4.67 0.98
N LYS A 138 75.18 3.59 1.60
CA LYS A 138 76.02 2.69 2.42
C LYS A 138 77.11 2.03 1.56
N GLN A 139 76.79 1.56 0.37
CA GLN A 139 77.78 0.99 -0.55
C GLN A 139 78.82 2.02 -0.99
N GLY A 140 78.40 3.26 -1.31
CA GLY A 140 79.31 4.35 -1.66
C GLY A 140 80.24 4.80 -0.53
N GLN A 141 79.77 4.79 0.72
CA GLN A 141 80.63 5.06 1.89
C GLN A 141 81.69 3.98 2.10
N ILE A 142 81.35 2.70 1.91
CA ILE A 142 82.31 1.60 2.04
C ILE A 142 83.43 1.70 1.00
N VAL A 143 83.13 2.16 -0.22
CA VAL A 143 84.12 2.35 -1.29
C VAL A 143 85.04 3.54 -1.01
N ARG A 144 84.56 4.59 -0.32
CA ARG A 144 85.37 5.78 0.01
C ARG A 144 86.33 5.60 1.19
N ILE A 145 86.17 4.53 1.99
CA ILE A 145 86.99 4.26 3.18
C ILE A 145 88.15 3.29 2.86
N LYS A 146 88.13 2.63 1.69
CA LYS A 146 89.25 1.84 1.16
C LYS A 146 90.16 2.69 0.28
#